data_AF-U5F461-F1
#
_entry.id   AF-U5F461-F1
#
_cell.length_a   1.000
_cell.length_b   1.000
_cell.length_c   1.000
_cell.angle_alpha   90.00
_cell.angle_beta   90.00
_cell.angle_gamma   90.00
#
_symmetry.space_group_name_H-M   'P 1'
#
loop_
_entity.id
_entity.type
_entity.pdbx_description
1 polymer ?
#
loop_
_entity_poly.entity_id
_entity_poly.type
_entity_poly.pdbx_seq_one_letter_code
_entity_poly.pdbx_strand_id
1 'polypeptide(L)'
;MGNVKIGGRRKQEYIKQCLINTYKKKEKIPSALYEKYSFKAPKVFSFIENPHETLRYFNKIINYVSRVEKFVKIRFDLSEINVMTIDAVIYMIAISININSDFKPKFNVLAPEDEGLRSFLLSSGIADYFNAGNIEIKENCNYFNIKMGNKTNVDLAKSICDFTNVNIGKTTKFTGFLYDMLIEMMTNTGQHAYDSKEKIKTQWFIFAENSSDRIRYTFIDTGVGIPTTMSKYMLTLSNEDFEKDGYLTSILNNFADENSADSILLLTGLNNGGFRTRTEKSYRGKGLPEIYNHFKIDRKTDNLKVISGACLCEFDQDDRQKAIVTELSEKFLGTMFYWEIMKEDKNVL
;
A
#
# COMPACT_ATOMS: atom_id res chain seq x y z
N MET A 1 8.13 -11.45 59.55
CA MET A 1 7.04 -10.51 59.19
C MET A 1 7.25 -10.05 57.76
N GLY A 2 6.67 -10.75 56.78
CA GLY A 2 6.72 -10.36 55.38
C GLY A 2 5.54 -9.45 55.06
N ASN A 3 5.78 -8.14 54.95
CA ASN A 3 4.76 -7.20 54.50
C ASN A 3 4.57 -7.33 52.99
N VAL A 4 3.47 -7.99 52.64
CA VAL A 4 3.03 -8.27 51.29
C VAL A 4 2.49 -6.97 50.64
N LYS A 5 3.32 -6.31 49.81
CA LYS A 5 2.98 -5.13 48.98
C LYS A 5 2.01 -5.45 47.81
N ILE A 6 0.94 -6.24 48.04
CA ILE A 6 0.03 -6.67 46.96
C ILE A 6 -1.10 -5.68 46.67
N GLY A 7 -1.48 -4.81 47.63
CA GLY A 7 -2.62 -3.89 47.48
C GLY A 7 -2.38 -2.67 46.55
N GLY A 8 -1.15 -2.17 46.47
CA GLY A 8 -0.84 -0.95 45.69
C GLY A 8 -0.94 -1.15 44.19
N ARG A 9 -0.52 -2.32 43.69
CA ARG A 9 -0.49 -2.63 42.26
C ARG A 9 -1.89 -2.79 41.66
N ARG A 10 -2.78 -3.53 42.34
CA ARG A 10 -4.19 -3.67 41.94
C ARG A 10 -4.95 -2.34 41.95
N LYS A 11 -4.69 -1.47 42.93
CA LYS A 11 -5.31 -0.14 43.01
C LYS A 11 -4.84 0.78 41.87
N GLN A 12 -3.54 0.77 41.54
CA GLN A 12 -3.00 1.51 40.41
C GLN A 12 -3.57 1.02 39.07
N GLU A 13 -3.73 -0.29 38.91
CA GLU A 13 -4.28 -0.92 37.70
C GLU A 13 -5.76 -0.59 37.52
N TYR A 14 -6.54 -0.60 38.60
CA TYR A 14 -7.95 -0.15 38.61
C TYR A 14 -8.08 1.33 38.24
N ILE A 15 -7.28 2.22 38.85
CA ILE A 15 -7.28 3.66 38.52
C ILE A 15 -6.91 3.88 37.06
N LYS A 16 -5.89 3.17 36.56
CA LYS A 16 -5.49 3.21 35.15
C LYS A 16 -6.65 2.77 34.24
N GLN A 17 -7.39 1.73 34.60
CA GLN A 17 -8.54 1.26 33.82
C GLN A 17 -9.69 2.28 33.80
N CYS A 18 -10.00 2.90 34.96
CA CYS A 18 -10.99 3.98 35.04
C CYS A 18 -10.59 5.16 34.15
N LEU A 19 -9.32 5.59 34.21
CA LEU A 19 -8.79 6.65 33.35
C LEU A 19 -8.89 6.27 31.88
N ILE A 20 -8.47 5.06 31.51
CA ILE A 20 -8.57 4.57 30.14
C ILE A 20 -10.01 4.72 29.62
N ASN A 21 -11.01 4.24 30.38
CA ASN A 21 -12.42 4.35 30.02
C ASN A 21 -12.90 5.80 29.88
N THR A 22 -12.43 6.72 30.74
CA THR A 22 -12.74 8.16 30.63
C THR A 22 -12.15 8.78 29.36
N TYR A 23 -10.96 8.34 28.92
CA TYR A 23 -10.24 8.94 27.79
C TYR A 23 -10.51 8.28 26.44
N LYS A 24 -11.17 7.10 26.38
CA LYS A 24 -11.51 6.42 25.11
C LYS A 24 -12.18 7.32 24.08
N LYS A 25 -13.01 8.29 24.52
CA LYS A 25 -13.77 9.19 23.65
C LYS A 25 -13.18 10.61 23.54
N LYS A 26 -12.00 10.88 24.12
CA LYS A 26 -11.38 12.21 24.11
C LYS A 26 -10.38 12.34 22.97
N GLU A 27 -10.34 13.51 22.33
CA GLU A 27 -9.38 13.81 21.26
C GLU A 27 -7.93 13.91 21.75
N LYS A 28 -7.71 14.37 22.98
CA LYS A 28 -6.38 14.50 23.59
C LYS A 28 -6.21 13.53 24.77
N ILE A 29 -5.31 12.58 24.59
CA ILE A 29 -4.95 11.57 25.59
C ILE A 29 -3.58 11.92 26.20
N PRO A 30 -3.46 12.01 27.54
CA PRO A 30 -2.19 12.28 28.22
C PRO A 30 -1.08 11.30 27.84
N SER A 31 0.12 11.79 27.55
CA SER A 31 1.26 10.97 27.15
C SER A 31 1.67 9.90 28.17
N ALA A 32 1.39 10.12 29.46
CA ALA A 32 1.68 9.16 30.53
C ALA A 32 0.81 7.87 30.47
N LEU A 33 -0.31 7.89 29.75
CA LEU A 33 -1.17 6.71 29.56
C LEU A 33 -0.67 5.77 28.46
N TYR A 34 0.30 6.21 27.66
CA TYR A 34 0.81 5.44 26.52
C TYR A 34 1.91 4.48 26.96
N GLU A 35 1.70 3.20 26.69
CA GLU A 35 2.78 2.20 26.79
C GLU A 35 3.62 2.19 25.52
N LYS A 36 4.95 2.20 25.69
CA LYS A 36 5.90 2.33 24.58
C LYS A 36 6.34 0.95 24.10
N TYR A 37 6.26 0.72 22.80
CA TYR A 37 6.72 -0.50 22.14
C TYR A 37 7.58 -0.14 20.93
N SER A 38 8.67 -0.90 20.71
CA SER A 38 9.57 -0.71 19.57
C SER A 38 9.56 -1.98 18.73
N PHE A 39 9.39 -1.84 17.41
CA PHE A 39 9.40 -2.94 16.45
C PHE A 39 10.56 -2.73 15.48
N LYS A 40 11.59 -3.59 15.58
CA LYS A 40 12.74 -3.62 14.67
C LYS A 40 12.30 -4.05 13.28
N ALA A 41 12.54 -3.19 12.29
CA ALA A 41 12.33 -3.49 10.89
C ALA A 41 13.32 -4.55 10.38
N PRO A 42 12.95 -5.31 9.32
CA PRO A 42 13.92 -6.16 8.64
C PRO A 42 15.05 -5.34 8.01
N LYS A 43 16.21 -5.97 7.85
CA LYS A 43 17.41 -5.37 7.26
C LYS A 43 17.17 -4.79 5.87
N VAL A 44 16.45 -5.55 5.04
CA VAL A 44 15.90 -5.08 3.77
C VAL A 44 14.44 -4.72 3.99
N PHE A 45 14.16 -3.43 4.10
CA PHE A 45 12.83 -2.87 4.35
C PHE A 45 12.16 -2.50 3.02
N SER A 46 11.66 -3.52 2.33
CA SER A 46 11.10 -3.44 0.98
C SER A 46 10.10 -4.56 0.73
N PHE A 47 8.94 -4.24 0.17
CA PHE A 47 8.00 -5.23 -0.35
C PHE A 47 8.43 -5.83 -1.69
N ILE A 48 9.29 -5.14 -2.44
CA ILE A 48 9.78 -5.62 -3.73
C ILE A 48 10.96 -6.56 -3.52
N GLU A 49 11.95 -6.17 -2.70
CA GLU A 49 13.18 -6.94 -2.53
C GLU A 49 13.12 -7.95 -1.37
N ASN A 50 12.26 -7.73 -0.37
CA ASN A 50 12.10 -8.63 0.78
C ASN A 50 10.63 -8.74 1.23
N PRO A 51 9.72 -9.20 0.34
CA PRO A 51 8.29 -9.18 0.57
C PRO A 51 7.85 -9.92 1.85
N HIS A 52 8.40 -11.11 2.09
CA HIS A 52 7.96 -11.96 3.21
C HIS A 52 8.26 -11.35 4.57
N GLU A 53 9.49 -10.90 4.81
CA GLU A 53 9.86 -10.34 6.12
C GLU A 53 9.24 -8.97 6.35
N THR A 54 9.19 -8.13 5.30
CA THR A 54 8.55 -6.81 5.37
C THR A 54 7.06 -6.93 5.67
N LEU A 55 6.37 -7.87 5.02
CA LEU A 55 4.95 -8.09 5.28
C LEU A 55 4.69 -8.66 6.68
N ARG A 56 5.49 -9.66 7.11
CA ARG A 56 5.44 -10.21 8.46
C ARG A 56 5.66 -9.14 9.52
N TYR A 57 6.60 -8.22 9.29
CA TYR A 57 6.87 -7.09 10.18
C TYR A 57 5.61 -6.22 10.36
N PHE A 58 4.97 -5.80 9.27
CA PHE A 58 3.80 -4.95 9.35
C PHE A 58 2.58 -5.66 9.93
N ASN A 59 2.32 -6.90 9.53
CA ASN A 59 1.21 -7.68 10.06
C ASN A 59 1.36 -7.97 11.54
N LYS A 60 2.58 -8.15 12.05
CA LYS A 60 2.85 -8.22 13.48
C LYS A 60 2.39 -6.95 14.20
N ILE A 61 2.67 -5.76 13.64
CA ILE A 61 2.26 -4.47 14.21
C ILE A 61 0.74 -4.30 14.12
N ILE A 62 0.15 -4.57 12.96
CA ILE A 62 -1.30 -4.46 12.74
C ILE A 62 -2.06 -5.36 13.72
N ASN A 63 -1.66 -6.63 13.84
CA ASN A 63 -2.29 -7.59 14.75
C ASN A 63 -2.08 -7.24 16.23
N TYR A 64 -0.93 -6.63 16.58
CA TYR A 64 -0.69 -6.13 17.92
C TYR A 64 -1.64 -4.98 18.27
N VAL A 65 -1.73 -3.98 17.38
CA VAL A 65 -2.59 -2.79 17.58
C VAL A 65 -4.07 -3.14 17.54
N SER A 66 -4.48 -4.13 16.74
CA SER A 66 -5.89 -4.53 16.67
C SER A 66 -6.37 -5.29 17.91
N ARG A 67 -5.46 -5.81 18.74
CA ARG A 67 -5.78 -6.62 19.93
C ARG A 67 -5.52 -5.90 21.25
N VAL A 68 -4.83 -4.77 21.22
CA VAL A 68 -4.40 -4.09 22.44
C VAL A 68 -5.53 -3.29 23.06
N GLU A 69 -5.84 -3.54 24.33
CA GLU A 69 -6.93 -2.87 25.05
C GLU A 69 -6.45 -1.63 25.85
N LYS A 70 -5.42 -0.95 25.34
CA LYS A 70 -4.76 0.17 26.00
C LYS A 70 -4.10 1.10 24.99
N PHE A 71 -3.86 2.35 25.38
CA PHE A 71 -3.13 3.31 24.56
C PHE A 71 -1.67 2.91 24.40
N VAL A 72 -1.22 2.77 23.16
CA VAL A 72 0.15 2.38 22.82
C VAL A 72 0.85 3.40 21.95
N LYS A 73 2.14 3.60 22.22
CA LYS A 73 3.05 4.36 21.36
C LYS A 73 3.99 3.38 20.68
N ILE A 74 3.78 3.17 19.39
CA ILE A 74 4.56 2.26 18.55
C ILE A 74 5.71 3.04 17.91
N ARG A 75 6.93 2.53 18.06
CA ARG A 75 8.10 3.02 17.35
C ARG A 75 8.46 2.04 16.23
N PHE A 76 8.45 2.52 14.99
CA PHE A 76 9.12 1.85 13.88
C PHE A 76 10.61 2.06 14.07
N ASP A 77 11.33 0.99 14.35
CA ASP A 77 12.77 1.03 14.59
C ASP A 77 13.49 0.64 13.31
N LEU A 78 13.96 1.67 12.60
CA LEU A 78 14.66 1.56 11.33
C LEU A 78 16.19 1.67 11.49
N SER A 79 16.70 1.69 12.73
CA SER A 79 18.12 1.98 13.00
C SER A 79 19.09 1.02 12.28
N GLU A 80 18.75 -0.27 12.25
CA GLU A 80 19.59 -1.35 11.73
C GLU A 80 19.29 -1.74 10.27
N ILE A 81 18.50 -0.96 9.53
CA ILE A 81 18.21 -1.26 8.12
C ILE A 81 19.38 -0.86 7.23
N ASN A 82 19.53 -1.60 6.14
CA ASN A 82 20.60 -1.42 5.15
C ASN A 82 20.06 -1.28 3.73
N VAL A 83 18.79 -1.64 3.49
CA VAL A 83 18.07 -1.31 2.25
C VAL A 83 16.68 -0.81 2.62
N MET A 84 16.22 0.24 1.94
CA MET A 84 14.90 0.82 2.11
C MET A 84 14.34 1.25 0.78
N THR A 85 13.11 0.84 0.49
CA THR A 85 12.37 1.31 -0.69
C THR A 85 11.11 2.08 -0.26
N ILE A 86 10.61 2.91 -1.16
CA ILE A 86 9.51 3.83 -0.85
C ILE A 86 8.20 3.12 -0.53
N ASP A 87 7.95 1.94 -1.10
CA ASP A 87 6.75 1.14 -0.85
C ASP A 87 6.58 0.79 0.63
N ALA A 88 7.65 0.37 1.30
CA ALA A 88 7.63 0.08 2.74
C ALA A 88 7.40 1.36 3.57
N VAL A 89 7.99 2.49 3.16
CA VAL A 89 7.78 3.79 3.82
C VAL A 89 6.32 4.25 3.69
N ILE A 90 5.74 4.14 2.50
CA ILE A 90 4.33 4.47 2.25
C ILE A 90 3.42 3.59 3.11
N TYR A 91 3.67 2.29 3.17
CA TYR A 91 2.84 1.38 3.97
C TYR A 91 2.96 1.63 5.47
N MET A 92 4.16 2.00 5.94
CA MET A 92 4.38 2.47 7.32
C MET A 92 3.54 3.71 7.64
N ILE A 93 3.49 4.70 6.73
CA ILE A 93 2.62 5.87 6.85
C ILE A 93 1.16 5.43 6.88
N ALA A 94 0.75 4.57 5.95
CA ALA A 94 -0.62 4.10 5.81
C ALA A 94 -1.13 3.45 7.11
N ILE A 95 -0.36 2.53 7.71
CA ILE A 95 -0.69 1.93 9.01
C ILE A 95 -0.79 3.02 10.09
N SER A 96 0.14 3.97 10.09
CA SER A 96 0.23 4.97 11.16
C SER A 96 -0.97 5.90 11.22
N ILE A 97 -1.56 6.22 10.07
CA ILE A 97 -2.68 7.17 9.97
C ILE A 97 -4.03 6.48 9.88
N ASN A 98 -4.09 5.28 9.29
CA ASN A 98 -5.35 4.62 8.94
C ASN A 98 -5.69 3.40 9.78
N ILE A 99 -4.83 2.93 10.69
CA ILE A 99 -5.17 1.76 11.48
C ILE A 99 -6.45 1.99 12.32
N ASN A 100 -7.37 1.04 12.22
CA ASN A 100 -8.60 1.02 12.97
C ASN A 100 -8.33 0.37 14.34
N SER A 101 -8.59 1.11 15.42
CA SER A 101 -8.42 0.62 16.78
C SER A 101 -9.29 1.42 17.74
N ASP A 102 -9.88 0.72 18.71
CA ASP A 102 -10.62 1.33 19.82
C ASP A 102 -9.72 2.21 20.70
N PHE A 103 -8.40 1.98 20.67
CA PHE A 103 -7.40 2.71 21.43
C PHE A 103 -6.41 3.38 20.48
N LYS A 104 -6.72 4.61 20.07
CA LYS A 104 -5.92 5.36 19.09
C LYS A 104 -4.41 5.32 19.41
N PRO A 105 -3.61 4.55 18.65
CA PRO A 105 -2.18 4.47 18.87
C PRO A 105 -1.49 5.77 18.48
N LYS A 106 -0.29 5.98 19.01
CA LYS A 106 0.65 6.99 18.50
C LYS A 106 1.80 6.28 17.82
N PHE A 107 2.28 6.83 16.71
CA PHE A 107 3.43 6.29 16.02
C PHE A 107 4.60 7.28 16.03
N ASN A 108 5.82 6.75 16.04
CA ASN A 108 7.03 7.49 15.75
C ASN A 108 8.04 6.59 15.04
N VAL A 109 9.05 7.21 14.46
CA VAL A 109 10.13 6.53 13.74
C VAL A 109 11.44 6.78 14.48
N LEU A 110 12.24 5.73 14.66
CA LEU A 110 13.67 5.85 14.91
C LEU A 110 14.34 5.67 13.55
N ALA A 111 14.91 6.76 13.02
CA ALA A 111 15.47 6.81 11.68
C ALA A 111 16.69 5.88 11.53
N PRO A 112 17.05 5.50 10.28
CA PRO A 112 18.27 4.74 10.00
C PRO A 112 19.52 5.42 10.54
N GLU A 113 20.47 4.61 11.00
CA GLU A 113 21.81 5.09 11.36
C GLU A 113 22.57 5.56 10.11
N ASP A 114 22.40 4.84 9.00
CA ASP A 114 22.93 5.21 7.69
C ASP A 114 22.39 6.57 7.22
N GLU A 115 23.30 7.48 6.87
CA GLU A 115 22.94 8.85 6.51
C GLU A 115 22.21 8.94 5.17
N GLY A 116 22.55 8.06 4.22
CA GLY A 116 21.91 8.02 2.90
C GLY A 116 20.46 7.60 3.00
N LEU A 117 20.19 6.50 3.72
CA LEU A 117 18.83 6.03 3.99
C LEU A 117 18.04 7.03 4.82
N ARG A 118 18.67 7.68 5.81
CA ARG A 118 18.04 8.76 6.58
C ARG A 118 17.68 9.96 5.70
N SER A 119 18.57 10.37 4.79
CA SER A 119 18.29 11.45 3.84
C SER A 119 17.16 11.08 2.89
N PHE A 120 17.16 9.86 2.34
CA PHE A 120 16.10 9.35 1.49
C PHE A 120 14.74 9.39 2.21
N LEU A 121 14.68 8.90 3.46
CA LEU A 121 13.47 8.91 4.27
C LEU A 121 12.91 10.32 4.50
N LEU A 122 13.78 11.28 4.81
CA LEU A 122 13.36 12.67 5.07
C LEU A 122 12.89 13.35 3.79
N SER A 123 13.62 13.15 2.68
CA SER A 123 13.28 13.71 1.38
C SER A 123 12.03 13.10 0.76
N SER A 124 11.53 11.95 1.24
CA SER A 124 10.30 11.35 0.73
C SER A 124 9.02 12.12 1.11
N GLY A 125 9.12 13.09 2.02
CA GLY A 125 7.97 13.80 2.58
C GLY A 125 7.39 13.17 3.85
N ILE A 126 8.11 12.24 4.51
CA ILE A 126 7.63 11.57 5.72
C ILE A 126 7.25 12.55 6.86
N ALA A 127 7.88 13.73 6.89
CA ALA A 127 7.66 14.74 7.91
C ALA A 127 6.23 15.32 7.93
N ASP A 128 5.49 15.19 6.82
CA ASP A 128 4.07 15.57 6.75
C ASP A 128 3.19 14.62 7.59
N TYR A 129 3.68 13.41 7.90
CA TYR A 129 2.94 12.33 8.55
C TYR A 129 3.44 12.00 9.95
N PHE A 130 4.74 12.19 10.19
CA PHE A 130 5.37 11.95 11.47
C PHE A 130 6.03 13.22 11.98
N ASN A 131 6.04 13.40 13.30
CA ASN A 131 6.79 14.49 13.90
C ASN A 131 8.30 14.23 13.72
N ALA A 132 8.89 14.87 12.71
CA ALA A 132 10.32 14.81 12.40
C ALA A 132 11.19 15.61 13.38
N GLY A 133 10.61 16.26 14.41
CA GLY A 133 11.34 17.19 15.26
C GLY A 133 11.89 18.38 14.47
N ASN A 134 12.98 18.98 14.95
CA ASN A 134 13.65 20.11 14.30
C ASN A 134 14.60 19.67 13.18
N ILE A 135 14.29 18.57 12.49
CA ILE A 135 15.13 18.11 11.38
C ILE A 135 14.84 18.99 10.16
N GLU A 136 15.90 19.54 9.56
CA GLU A 136 15.80 20.32 8.33
C GLU A 136 15.31 19.41 7.19
N ILE A 137 14.09 19.68 6.73
CA ILE A 137 13.50 18.98 5.59
C ILE A 137 14.17 19.53 4.33
N LYS A 138 14.90 18.67 3.62
CA LYS A 138 15.45 19.02 2.31
C LYS A 138 14.44 18.65 1.23
N GLU A 139 13.92 19.66 0.53
CA GLU A 139 13.21 19.45 -0.72
C GLU A 139 14.12 18.74 -1.72
N ASN A 140 13.63 17.67 -2.33
CA ASN A 140 14.32 16.98 -3.40
C ASN A 140 13.51 17.16 -4.68
N CYS A 141 14.03 17.96 -5.62
CA CYS A 141 13.36 18.23 -6.89
C CYS A 141 13.22 16.98 -7.78
N ASN A 142 13.95 15.90 -7.46
CA ASN A 142 13.77 14.61 -8.12
C ASN A 142 12.59 13.81 -7.57
N TYR A 143 11.98 14.22 -6.45
CA TYR A 143 10.88 13.49 -5.85
C TYR A 143 9.58 14.25 -6.00
N PHE A 144 8.57 13.55 -6.50
CA PHE A 144 7.19 13.88 -6.20
C PHE A 144 6.85 13.22 -4.87
N ASN A 145 7.01 13.99 -3.78
CA ASN A 145 6.82 13.52 -2.40
C ASN A 145 5.51 12.77 -2.21
N ILE A 146 5.50 11.90 -1.20
CA ILE A 146 4.33 11.08 -0.88
C ILE A 146 3.09 11.97 -0.73
N LYS A 147 2.06 11.67 -1.53
CA LYS A 147 0.73 12.26 -1.41
C LYS A 147 -0.28 11.18 -1.09
N MET A 148 -1.38 11.57 -0.45
CA MET A 148 -2.46 10.66 -0.07
C MET A 148 -3.83 11.24 -0.37
N GLY A 149 -4.82 10.37 -0.51
CA GLY A 149 -6.23 10.78 -0.61
C GLY A 149 -7.17 9.59 -0.55
N ASN A 150 -8.44 9.85 -0.26
CA ASN A 150 -9.48 8.82 -0.17
C ASN A 150 -10.56 8.96 -1.26
N LYS A 151 -10.35 9.89 -2.20
CA LYS A 151 -11.20 10.16 -3.36
C LYS A 151 -10.31 10.42 -4.55
N THR A 152 -10.86 10.32 -5.75
CA THR A 152 -10.18 10.70 -6.99
C THR A 152 -9.75 12.17 -6.93
N ASN A 153 -8.49 12.45 -7.23
CA ASN A 153 -7.92 13.79 -7.23
C ASN A 153 -7.34 14.13 -8.62
N VAL A 154 -8.15 14.82 -9.41
CA VAL A 154 -7.84 15.21 -10.79
C VAL A 154 -6.63 16.15 -10.87
N ASP A 155 -6.54 17.14 -9.97
CA ASP A 155 -5.47 18.13 -10.02
C ASP A 155 -4.13 17.53 -9.57
N LEU A 156 -4.17 16.59 -8.62
CA LEU A 156 -2.99 15.82 -8.26
C LEU A 156 -2.50 14.95 -9.43
N ALA A 157 -3.40 14.25 -10.11
CA ALA A 157 -3.05 13.43 -11.27
C ALA A 157 -2.41 14.27 -12.39
N LYS A 158 -2.96 15.48 -12.65
CA LYS A 158 -2.35 16.46 -13.56
C LYS A 158 -0.97 16.91 -13.09
N SER A 159 -0.80 17.20 -11.81
CA SER A 159 0.49 17.62 -11.24
C SER A 159 1.57 16.55 -11.40
N ILE A 160 1.22 15.27 -11.25
CA ILE A 160 2.14 14.15 -11.48
C ILE A 160 2.48 14.04 -12.96
N CYS A 161 1.49 14.21 -13.84
CA CYS A 161 1.72 14.29 -15.29
C CYS A 161 2.66 15.44 -15.66
N ASP A 162 2.49 16.62 -15.08
CA ASP A 162 3.35 17.77 -15.32
C ASP A 162 4.78 17.52 -14.82
N PHE A 163 4.93 16.95 -13.62
CA PHE A 163 6.21 16.48 -13.09
C PHE A 163 6.90 15.50 -14.06
N THR A 164 6.12 14.58 -14.63
CA THR A 164 6.60 13.57 -15.58
C THR A 164 7.06 14.21 -16.89
N ASN A 165 6.23 15.05 -17.51
CA ASN A 165 6.54 15.70 -18.79
C ASN A 165 7.80 16.58 -18.68
N VAL A 166 7.92 17.35 -17.59
CA VAL A 166 9.10 18.20 -17.34
C VAL A 166 10.37 17.35 -17.26
N ASN A 167 10.33 16.21 -16.57
CA ASN A 167 11.50 15.39 -16.33
C ASN A 167 11.89 14.45 -17.49
N ILE A 168 10.95 14.14 -18.38
CA ILE A 168 11.23 13.41 -19.63
C ILE A 168 11.71 14.36 -20.74
N GLY A 169 11.40 15.66 -20.65
CA GLY A 169 11.88 16.67 -21.61
C GLY A 169 11.17 16.64 -22.95
N LYS A 170 10.00 15.99 -23.05
CA LYS A 170 9.17 16.00 -24.26
C LYS A 170 8.34 17.28 -24.34
N THR A 171 8.30 17.90 -25.52
CA THR A 171 7.55 19.13 -25.81
C THR A 171 6.05 18.90 -25.99
N THR A 172 5.64 17.65 -26.28
CA THR A 172 4.23 17.24 -26.38
C THR A 172 3.79 16.50 -25.13
N LYS A 173 2.50 16.66 -24.75
CA LYS A 173 1.92 15.98 -23.58
C LYS A 173 1.88 14.46 -23.83
N PHE A 174 2.85 13.74 -23.28
CA PHE A 174 2.98 12.28 -23.41
C PHE A 174 2.11 11.52 -22.40
N THR A 175 1.75 12.17 -21.29
CA THR A 175 1.24 11.54 -20.06
C THR A 175 -0.27 11.34 -20.01
N GLY A 176 -0.97 11.31 -21.16
CA GLY A 176 -2.42 11.05 -21.19
C GLY A 176 -2.76 9.70 -20.53
N PHE A 177 -2.03 8.65 -20.90
CA PHE A 177 -2.18 7.32 -20.31
C PHE A 177 -1.90 7.31 -18.79
N LEU A 178 -0.90 8.07 -18.33
CA LEU A 178 -0.56 8.16 -16.91
C LEU A 178 -1.69 8.83 -16.14
N TYR A 179 -2.30 9.88 -16.70
CA TYR A 179 -3.48 10.49 -16.10
C TYR A 179 -4.62 9.47 -15.96
N ASP A 180 -4.92 8.72 -17.01
CA ASP A 180 -6.00 7.72 -17.01
C ASP A 180 -5.74 6.61 -15.97
N MET A 181 -4.50 6.08 -15.93
CA MET A 181 -4.07 5.12 -14.90
C MET A 181 -4.30 5.64 -13.48
N LEU A 182 -3.87 6.87 -13.20
CA LEU A 182 -3.97 7.48 -11.87
C LEU A 182 -5.43 7.68 -11.46
N ILE A 183 -6.26 8.20 -12.36
CA ILE A 183 -7.69 8.40 -12.10
C ILE A 183 -8.38 7.06 -11.79
N GLU A 184 -8.05 6.01 -12.54
CA GLU A 184 -8.62 4.68 -12.34
C GLU A 184 -8.20 4.08 -10.99
N MET A 185 -6.90 4.10 -10.67
CA MET A 185 -6.40 3.56 -9.39
C MET A 185 -7.00 4.31 -8.18
N MET A 186 -7.08 5.64 -8.24
CA MET A 186 -7.71 6.45 -7.18
C MET A 186 -9.21 6.16 -7.05
N THR A 187 -9.91 5.92 -8.17
CA THR A 187 -11.34 5.62 -8.19
C THR A 187 -11.62 4.24 -7.60
N ASN A 188 -10.79 3.24 -7.92
CA ASN A 188 -10.91 1.88 -7.37
C ASN A 188 -10.74 1.85 -5.85
N THR A 189 -9.87 2.71 -5.30
CA THR A 189 -9.71 2.87 -3.86
C THR A 189 -11.02 3.32 -3.20
N GLY A 190 -11.72 4.30 -3.77
CA GLY A 190 -12.95 4.86 -3.19
C GLY A 190 -14.17 3.94 -3.31
N GLN A 191 -14.28 3.17 -4.38
CA GLN A 191 -15.43 2.29 -4.65
C GLN A 191 -15.55 1.10 -3.68
N HIS A 192 -14.46 0.77 -2.97
CA HIS A 192 -14.42 -0.36 -2.04
C HIS A 192 -14.25 0.04 -0.56
N ALA A 193 -14.39 1.33 -0.25
CA ALA A 193 -14.21 1.90 1.10
C ALA A 193 -15.43 1.74 2.04
N TYR A 194 -16.44 0.97 1.66
CA TYR A 194 -17.76 0.98 2.33
C TYR A 194 -17.88 0.10 3.59
N ASP A 195 -16.90 -0.74 3.90
CA ASP A 195 -16.98 -1.64 5.05
C ASP A 195 -16.21 -1.10 6.27
N SER A 196 -16.94 -0.78 7.35
CA SER A 196 -16.40 -0.11 8.56
C SER A 196 -15.56 -1.03 9.47
N LYS A 197 -15.43 -2.31 9.10
CA LYS A 197 -14.73 -3.35 9.87
C LYS A 197 -13.29 -3.61 9.43
N GLU A 198 -12.81 -2.92 8.40
CA GLU A 198 -11.43 -3.10 7.94
C GLU A 198 -10.41 -2.69 9.01
N LYS A 199 -9.29 -3.42 9.07
CA LYS A 199 -8.19 -3.14 10.02
C LYS A 199 -7.49 -1.82 9.70
N ILE A 200 -7.53 -1.38 8.45
CA ILE A 200 -6.94 -0.14 7.97
C ILE A 200 -8.02 0.59 7.16
N LYS A 201 -8.23 1.88 7.45
CA LYS A 201 -9.13 2.73 6.67
C LYS A 201 -8.61 2.84 5.24
N THR A 202 -9.52 2.82 4.29
CA THR A 202 -9.20 2.87 2.87
C THR A 202 -8.70 4.25 2.46
N GLN A 203 -7.50 4.27 1.89
CA GLN A 203 -6.81 5.45 1.38
C GLN A 203 -5.81 5.04 0.33
N TRP A 204 -5.56 5.89 -0.66
CA TRP A 204 -4.47 5.72 -1.61
C TRP A 204 -3.32 6.65 -1.29
N PHE A 205 -2.13 6.23 -1.72
CA PHE A 205 -0.87 6.92 -1.60
C PHE A 205 -0.13 6.83 -2.93
N ILE A 206 0.61 7.89 -3.27
CA ILE A 206 1.45 7.90 -4.46
C ILE A 206 2.76 8.64 -4.20
N PHE A 207 3.83 8.12 -4.80
CA PHE A 207 5.13 8.75 -4.88
C PHE A 207 5.71 8.55 -6.28
N ALA A 208 6.49 9.51 -6.75
CA ALA A 208 7.30 9.35 -7.95
C ALA A 208 8.75 9.78 -7.71
N GLU A 209 9.70 8.99 -8.20
CA GLU A 209 11.12 9.29 -8.17
C GLU A 209 11.64 9.47 -9.60
N ASN A 210 12.23 10.63 -9.85
CA ASN A 210 12.99 10.94 -11.04
C ASN A 210 14.45 10.48 -10.86
N SER A 211 14.94 9.70 -11.81
CA SER A 211 16.35 9.33 -11.91
C SER A 211 16.91 9.72 -13.27
N SER A 212 18.18 9.44 -13.54
CA SER A 212 18.82 9.83 -14.81
C SER A 212 18.15 9.23 -16.03
N ASP A 213 17.72 7.97 -15.94
CA ASP A 213 17.26 7.16 -17.08
C ASP A 213 15.76 6.84 -17.05
N ARG A 214 15.07 7.07 -15.93
CA ARG A 214 13.65 6.74 -15.77
C ARG A 214 12.98 7.54 -14.67
N ILE A 215 11.66 7.48 -14.66
CA ILE A 215 10.82 7.91 -13.53
C ILE A 215 10.12 6.68 -12.98
N ARG A 216 10.26 6.44 -11.67
CA ARG A 216 9.65 5.31 -10.95
C ARG A 216 8.43 5.79 -10.19
N TYR A 217 7.38 4.99 -10.19
CA TYR A 217 6.14 5.31 -9.47
C TYR A 217 5.82 4.19 -8.50
N THR A 218 5.28 4.57 -7.36
CA THR A 218 4.69 3.63 -6.41
C THR A 218 3.34 4.16 -5.99
N PHE A 219 2.30 3.38 -6.28
CA PHE A 219 0.93 3.64 -5.87
C PHE A 219 0.51 2.53 -4.92
N ILE A 220 0.01 2.89 -3.74
CA ILE A 220 -0.52 1.94 -2.76
C ILE A 220 -1.90 2.38 -2.35
N ASP A 221 -2.88 1.49 -2.43
CA ASP A 221 -4.15 1.64 -1.71
C ASP A 221 -4.24 0.66 -0.55
N THR A 222 -4.95 1.06 0.51
CA THR A 222 -5.30 0.20 1.66
C THR A 222 -6.72 -0.33 1.59
N GLY A 223 -7.23 -0.54 0.37
CA GLY A 223 -8.52 -1.15 0.12
C GLY A 223 -8.52 -2.66 0.35
N VAL A 224 -9.59 -3.31 -0.12
CA VAL A 224 -9.86 -4.74 0.09
C VAL A 224 -8.90 -5.66 -0.68
N GLY A 225 -8.20 -5.12 -1.70
CA GLY A 225 -7.33 -5.87 -2.60
C GLY A 225 -8.09 -6.48 -3.79
N ILE A 226 -7.37 -6.69 -4.90
CA ILE A 226 -7.93 -7.25 -6.14
C ILE A 226 -8.43 -8.68 -5.93
N PRO A 227 -7.65 -9.62 -5.35
CA PRO A 227 -8.12 -11.00 -5.17
C PRO A 227 -9.42 -11.09 -4.39
N THR A 228 -9.51 -10.45 -3.23
CA THR A 228 -10.72 -10.45 -2.40
C THR A 228 -11.92 -9.84 -3.14
N THR A 229 -11.70 -8.78 -3.92
CA THR A 229 -12.75 -8.15 -4.73
C THR A 229 -13.27 -9.12 -5.80
N MET A 230 -12.36 -9.84 -6.45
CA MET A 230 -12.68 -10.87 -7.43
C MET A 230 -13.39 -12.07 -6.81
N SER A 231 -12.96 -12.55 -5.64
CA SER A 231 -13.62 -13.65 -4.93
C SER A 231 -15.06 -13.29 -4.55
N LYS A 232 -15.28 -12.08 -4.01
CA LYS A 232 -16.63 -11.59 -3.68
C LYS A 232 -17.53 -11.58 -4.90
N TYR A 233 -17.00 -11.20 -6.06
CA TYR A 233 -17.75 -11.24 -7.31
C TYR A 233 -18.09 -12.67 -7.74
N MET A 234 -17.12 -13.59 -7.71
CA MET A 234 -17.33 -15.00 -8.09
C MET A 234 -18.46 -15.65 -7.29
N LEU A 235 -18.56 -15.35 -6.00
CA LEU A 235 -19.64 -15.86 -5.14
C LEU A 235 -21.04 -15.34 -5.52
N THR A 236 -21.15 -14.32 -6.37
CA THR A 236 -22.43 -13.76 -6.82
C THR A 236 -22.89 -14.29 -8.19
N LEU A 237 -22.04 -15.07 -8.86
CA LEU A 237 -22.34 -15.65 -10.17
C LEU A 237 -23.29 -16.85 -10.04
N SER A 238 -24.23 -16.98 -10.98
CA SER A 238 -25.13 -18.15 -11.06
C SER A 238 -24.50 -19.28 -11.87
N ASN A 239 -24.97 -20.52 -11.67
CA ASN A 239 -24.51 -21.67 -12.46
C ASN A 239 -24.65 -21.46 -13.99
N GLU A 240 -25.68 -20.73 -14.43
CA GLU A 240 -25.85 -20.37 -15.84
C GLU A 240 -24.79 -19.36 -16.35
N ASP A 241 -24.29 -18.48 -15.48
CA ASP A 241 -23.20 -17.57 -15.81
C ASP A 241 -21.86 -18.34 -15.94
N PHE A 242 -21.67 -19.39 -15.12
CA PHE A 242 -20.50 -20.27 -15.19
C PHE A 242 -20.46 -21.15 -16.45
N GLU A 243 -21.61 -21.64 -16.92
CA GLU A 243 -21.69 -22.51 -18.10
C GLU A 243 -21.53 -21.77 -19.43
N LYS A 244 -21.89 -20.47 -19.47
CA LYS A 244 -21.77 -19.64 -20.69
C LYS A 244 -20.35 -19.11 -20.93
N ASP A 245 -19.54 -19.04 -19.88
CA ASP A 245 -18.18 -18.51 -19.95
C ASP A 245 -17.18 -19.62 -19.64
N GLY A 246 -16.73 -20.33 -20.68
CA GLY A 246 -15.78 -21.44 -20.56
C GLY A 246 -14.43 -21.07 -19.91
N TYR A 247 -14.13 -19.78 -19.77
CA TYR A 247 -12.98 -19.28 -19.04
C TYR A 247 -13.17 -19.39 -17.52
N LEU A 248 -14.39 -19.20 -16.99
CA LEU A 248 -14.72 -19.38 -15.57
C LEU A 248 -14.52 -20.82 -15.09
N THR A 249 -14.91 -21.79 -15.92
CA THR A 249 -14.70 -23.22 -15.64
C THR A 249 -13.21 -23.55 -15.51
N SER A 250 -12.36 -22.91 -16.33
CA SER A 250 -10.91 -23.12 -16.28
C SER A 250 -10.27 -22.56 -15.00
N ILE A 251 -10.80 -21.45 -14.48
CA ILE A 251 -10.33 -20.84 -13.22
C ILE A 251 -10.81 -21.66 -12.02
N LEU A 252 -12.07 -22.08 -11.97
CA LEU A 252 -12.61 -22.99 -10.93
C LEU A 252 -11.81 -24.29 -10.81
N ASN A 253 -11.40 -24.88 -11.92
CA ASN A 253 -10.60 -26.10 -11.91
C ASN A 253 -9.18 -25.88 -11.36
N ASN A 254 -8.67 -24.65 -11.40
CA ASN A 254 -7.35 -24.27 -10.86
C ASN A 254 -7.40 -23.81 -9.38
N PHE A 255 -8.58 -23.59 -8.80
CA PHE A 255 -8.76 -23.21 -7.38
C PHE A 255 -8.59 -24.37 -6.39
N ALA A 256 -8.20 -25.56 -6.83
CA ALA A 256 -7.97 -26.71 -5.96
C ALA A 256 -6.78 -26.53 -4.99
N ASP A 257 -5.99 -25.46 -5.13
CA ASP A 257 -4.85 -25.12 -4.28
C ASP A 257 -5.05 -23.75 -3.62
N GLU A 258 -5.31 -23.72 -2.31
CA GLU A 258 -5.72 -22.52 -1.56
C GLU A 258 -4.69 -21.37 -1.60
N ASN A 259 -3.41 -21.67 -1.84
CA ASN A 259 -2.34 -20.68 -1.89
C ASN A 259 -2.18 -20.00 -3.26
N SER A 260 -2.53 -20.68 -4.35
CA SER A 260 -2.43 -20.15 -5.73
C SER A 260 -3.66 -19.32 -6.14
N ALA A 261 -4.67 -19.26 -5.27
CA ALA A 261 -5.93 -18.58 -5.54
C ALA A 261 -5.76 -17.06 -5.73
N ASP A 262 -4.95 -16.39 -4.92
CA ASP A 262 -4.84 -14.93 -4.96
C ASP A 262 -4.09 -14.46 -6.23
N SER A 263 -3.03 -15.16 -6.65
CA SER A 263 -2.29 -14.84 -7.89
C SER A 263 -3.12 -15.08 -9.15
N ILE A 264 -3.86 -16.19 -9.21
CA ILE A 264 -4.80 -16.47 -10.31
C ILE A 264 -5.86 -15.36 -10.40
N LEU A 265 -6.44 -14.95 -9.27
CA LEU A 265 -7.45 -13.90 -9.22
C LEU A 265 -6.90 -12.54 -9.61
N LEU A 266 -5.69 -12.19 -9.16
CA LEU A 266 -5.01 -10.96 -9.53
C LEU A 266 -4.77 -10.91 -11.04
N LEU A 267 -4.15 -11.96 -11.60
CA LEU A 267 -3.87 -12.05 -13.04
C LEU A 267 -5.15 -12.04 -13.86
N THR A 268 -6.22 -12.68 -13.40
CA THR A 268 -7.54 -12.64 -14.04
C THR A 268 -8.12 -11.23 -14.03
N GLY A 269 -8.03 -10.53 -12.90
CA GLY A 269 -8.48 -9.13 -12.77
C GLY A 269 -7.73 -8.19 -13.71
N LEU A 270 -6.41 -8.35 -13.83
CA LEU A 270 -5.57 -7.55 -14.72
C LEU A 270 -5.80 -7.88 -16.20
N ASN A 271 -6.02 -9.13 -16.59
CA ASN A 271 -6.23 -9.46 -18.01
C ASN A 271 -7.65 -9.14 -18.48
N ASN A 272 -8.67 -9.33 -17.63
CA ASN A 272 -10.06 -9.36 -18.08
C ASN A 272 -10.95 -8.31 -17.39
N GLY A 273 -10.49 -7.65 -16.32
CA GLY A 273 -11.20 -6.56 -15.66
C GLY A 273 -12.33 -7.00 -14.76
N GLY A 274 -12.26 -8.26 -14.32
CA GLY A 274 -13.33 -8.95 -13.63
C GLY A 274 -14.18 -9.80 -14.56
N PHE A 275 -14.88 -10.75 -13.96
CA PHE A 275 -15.92 -11.51 -14.66
C PHE A 275 -17.09 -10.55 -14.90
N ARG A 276 -17.61 -10.46 -16.12
CA ARG A 276 -18.60 -9.43 -16.51
C ARG A 276 -19.71 -10.06 -17.35
N THR A 277 -20.83 -10.39 -16.71
CA THR A 277 -22.15 -10.47 -17.35
C THR A 277 -23.27 -10.26 -16.32
N ARG A 278 -23.63 -9.01 -15.96
CA ARG A 278 -25.03 -8.67 -15.58
C ARG A 278 -25.39 -7.23 -15.22
N THR A 279 -24.44 -6.30 -15.09
CA THR A 279 -24.83 -4.88 -14.96
C THR A 279 -24.52 -4.17 -16.27
N GLU A 280 -25.56 -3.84 -17.05
CA GLU A 280 -25.60 -3.27 -18.41
C GLU A 280 -24.93 -1.88 -18.56
N LYS A 281 -23.92 -1.55 -17.75
CA LYS A 281 -23.15 -0.30 -17.83
C LYS A 281 -21.82 -0.58 -18.51
N SER A 282 -21.72 -0.18 -19.78
CA SER A 282 -20.59 -0.41 -20.70
C SER A 282 -19.21 0.06 -20.21
N TYR A 283 -19.16 0.94 -19.20
CA TYR A 283 -17.93 1.56 -18.69
C TYR A 283 -17.27 0.88 -17.48
N ARG A 284 -17.92 -0.08 -16.80
CA ARG A 284 -17.46 -0.55 -15.47
C ARG A 284 -16.69 -1.88 -15.50
N GLY A 285 -15.37 -1.90 -15.31
CA GLY A 285 -14.52 -3.12 -15.37
C GLY A 285 -13.54 -3.14 -16.55
N LYS A 286 -13.14 -1.97 -17.04
CA LYS A 286 -12.06 -1.81 -18.03
C LYS A 286 -10.75 -1.33 -17.41
N GLY A 287 -10.79 -0.80 -16.20
CA GLY A 287 -9.68 -0.05 -15.62
C GLY A 287 -8.42 -0.84 -15.30
N LEU A 288 -8.53 -1.97 -14.59
CA LEU A 288 -7.37 -2.84 -14.33
C LEU A 288 -6.74 -3.37 -15.64
N PRO A 289 -7.54 -3.83 -16.64
CA PRO A 289 -7.01 -4.14 -17.96
C PRO A 289 -6.38 -2.97 -18.68
N GLU A 290 -6.94 -1.78 -18.55
CA GLU A 290 -6.39 -0.58 -19.19
C GLU A 290 -5.02 -0.22 -18.60
N ILE A 291 -4.90 -0.23 -17.27
CA ILE A 291 -3.62 -0.09 -16.55
C ILE A 291 -2.61 -1.14 -17.06
N TYR A 292 -3.02 -2.40 -17.16
CA TYR A 292 -2.15 -3.47 -17.65
C TYR A 292 -1.82 -3.36 -19.15
N ASN A 293 -2.76 -2.87 -19.97
CA ASN A 293 -2.57 -2.70 -21.41
C ASN A 293 -1.56 -1.59 -21.72
N HIS A 294 -1.44 -0.56 -20.88
CA HIS A 294 -0.36 0.43 -21.03
C HIS A 294 1.03 -0.19 -20.88
N PHE A 295 1.16 -1.24 -20.08
CA PHE A 295 2.36 -2.07 -20.00
C PHE A 295 2.43 -3.06 -21.18
N LYS A 296 1.42 -3.91 -21.34
CA LYS A 296 1.43 -5.09 -22.22
C LYS A 296 1.35 -4.75 -23.71
N ILE A 297 0.45 -3.84 -24.09
CA ILE A 297 0.12 -3.53 -25.50
C ILE A 297 0.80 -2.24 -25.92
N ASP A 298 0.59 -1.15 -25.18
CA ASP A 298 1.05 0.18 -25.59
C ASP A 298 2.55 0.39 -25.35
N ARG A 299 3.17 -0.44 -24.48
CA ARG A 299 4.59 -0.34 -24.07
C ARG A 299 4.97 1.07 -23.58
N LYS A 300 4.08 1.70 -22.82
CA LYS A 300 4.28 3.04 -22.23
C LYS A 300 4.87 3.01 -20.83
N THR A 301 4.81 1.85 -20.18
CA THR A 301 5.39 1.62 -18.86
C THR A 301 6.27 0.38 -18.88
N ASP A 302 7.23 0.34 -17.96
CA ASP A 302 8.21 -0.72 -17.79
C ASP A 302 8.24 -1.19 -16.34
N ASN A 303 8.90 -2.31 -16.09
CA ASN A 303 9.14 -2.88 -14.77
C ASN A 303 7.88 -2.98 -13.89
N LEU A 304 6.74 -3.34 -14.48
CA LEU A 304 5.46 -3.41 -13.77
C LEU A 304 5.54 -4.51 -12.69
N LYS A 305 5.21 -4.14 -11.46
CA LYS A 305 5.03 -5.07 -10.33
C LYS A 305 3.74 -4.77 -9.60
N VAL A 306 3.01 -5.80 -9.18
CA VAL A 306 1.74 -5.66 -8.46
C VAL A 306 1.72 -6.59 -7.25
N ILE A 307 1.42 -6.06 -6.07
CA ILE A 307 1.19 -6.85 -4.85
C ILE A 307 -0.27 -6.70 -4.46
N SER A 308 -0.98 -7.80 -4.29
CA SER A 308 -2.35 -7.79 -3.77
C SER A 308 -2.69 -9.15 -3.15
N GLY A 309 -3.38 -9.14 -2.02
CA GLY A 309 -3.63 -10.39 -1.29
C GLY A 309 -2.31 -11.06 -0.88
N ALA A 310 -2.23 -12.39 -1.04
CA ALA A 310 -1.06 -13.19 -0.71
C ALA A 310 -0.09 -13.37 -1.89
N CYS A 311 0.04 -12.42 -2.83
CA CYS A 311 0.95 -12.59 -3.96
C CYS A 311 1.63 -11.28 -4.40
N LEU A 312 2.85 -11.42 -4.94
CA LEU A 312 3.57 -10.43 -5.73
C LEU A 312 3.70 -10.96 -7.16
N CYS A 313 3.25 -10.18 -8.15
CA CYS A 313 3.44 -10.46 -9.57
C CYS A 313 4.41 -9.45 -10.18
N GLU A 314 5.48 -9.94 -10.79
CA GLU A 314 6.45 -9.16 -11.55
C GLU A 314 6.31 -9.50 -13.04
N PHE A 315 6.09 -8.49 -13.88
CA PHE A 315 5.81 -8.72 -15.30
C PHE A 315 7.08 -8.61 -16.15
N ASP A 316 7.28 -9.62 -17.00
CA ASP A 316 8.45 -9.74 -17.87
C ASP A 316 8.43 -8.66 -18.96
N GLN A 317 9.59 -8.07 -19.27
CA GLN A 317 9.68 -6.98 -20.26
C GLN A 317 9.65 -7.47 -21.71
N ASP A 318 10.18 -8.66 -21.95
CA ASP A 318 10.32 -9.27 -23.27
C ASP A 318 9.05 -10.03 -23.64
N ASP A 319 8.51 -10.81 -22.69
CA ASP A 319 7.20 -11.45 -22.78
C ASP A 319 6.21 -10.80 -21.80
N ARG A 320 5.66 -9.65 -22.21
CA ARG A 320 4.73 -8.83 -21.40
C ARG A 320 3.37 -9.47 -21.09
N GLN A 321 3.19 -10.74 -21.45
CA GLN A 321 2.03 -11.54 -21.02
C GLN A 321 2.35 -12.44 -19.83
N LYS A 322 3.64 -12.68 -19.59
CA LYS A 322 4.13 -13.56 -18.54
C LYS A 322 4.38 -12.76 -17.26
N ALA A 323 3.92 -13.33 -16.15
CA ALA A 323 4.23 -12.85 -14.82
C ALA A 323 5.08 -13.90 -14.08
N ILE A 324 6.11 -13.43 -13.38
CA ILE A 324 6.79 -14.19 -12.33
C ILE A 324 5.99 -13.95 -11.04
N VAL A 325 5.49 -15.02 -10.44
CA VAL A 325 4.65 -14.97 -9.25
C VAL A 325 5.45 -15.41 -8.04
N THR A 326 5.47 -14.57 -7.02
CA THR A 326 5.96 -14.90 -5.68
C THR A 326 4.77 -15.00 -4.74
N GLU A 327 4.45 -16.20 -4.29
CA GLU A 327 3.41 -16.43 -3.28
C GLU A 327 3.90 -16.00 -1.90
N LEU A 328 3.07 -15.25 -1.18
CA LEU A 328 3.38 -14.64 0.10
C LEU A 328 2.73 -15.44 1.24
N SER A 329 3.48 -15.63 2.32
CA SER A 329 2.98 -16.35 3.50
C SER A 329 1.90 -15.59 4.28
N GLU A 330 1.71 -14.31 3.97
CA GLU A 330 0.74 -13.44 4.61
C GLU A 330 0.08 -12.53 3.56
N LYS A 331 -1.10 -11.98 3.86
CA LYS A 331 -1.81 -11.08 2.95
C LYS A 331 -1.34 -9.63 3.11
N PHE A 332 -1.09 -8.97 1.99
CA PHE A 332 -0.98 -7.53 1.90
C PHE A 332 -2.38 -6.90 2.00
N LEU A 333 -2.58 -5.99 2.96
CA LEU A 333 -3.85 -5.28 3.12
C LEU A 333 -3.88 -4.10 2.16
N GLY A 334 -4.43 -4.32 0.96
CA GLY A 334 -4.49 -3.32 -0.10
C GLY A 334 -4.08 -3.85 -1.47
N THR A 335 -3.71 -2.92 -2.34
CA THR A 335 -2.98 -3.21 -3.59
C THR A 335 -1.83 -2.23 -3.74
N MET A 336 -0.68 -2.74 -4.16
CA MET A 336 0.47 -1.92 -4.57
C MET A 336 0.70 -2.09 -6.05
N PHE A 337 0.86 -0.97 -6.76
CA PHE A 337 1.38 -0.91 -8.12
C PHE A 337 2.72 -0.20 -8.12
N TYR A 338 3.67 -0.79 -8.81
CA TYR A 338 4.96 -0.19 -9.12
C TYR A 338 5.18 -0.26 -10.62
N TRP A 339 5.63 0.83 -11.22
CA TRP A 339 5.99 0.87 -12.63
C TRP A 339 7.02 1.96 -12.89
N GLU A 340 7.65 1.87 -14.05
CA GLU A 340 8.64 2.82 -14.53
C GLU A 340 8.19 3.44 -15.85
N ILE A 341 8.67 4.65 -16.12
CA ILE A 341 8.64 5.26 -17.45
C ILE A 341 10.09 5.58 -17.81
N MET A 342 10.60 4.93 -18.85
CA MET A 342 11.94 5.19 -19.35
C MET A 342 12.02 6.58 -20.00
N LYS A 343 13.12 7.28 -19.74
CA LYS A 343 13.50 8.46 -20.49
C LYS A 343 14.20 7.96 -21.75
N GLU A 344 13.76 8.43 -22.92
CA GLU A 344 14.49 8.14 -24.16
C GLU A 344 15.95 8.58 -24.01
N ASP A 345 16.87 7.78 -24.55
CA ASP A 345 18.30 8.09 -24.51
C ASP A 345 18.54 9.51 -25.04
N LYS A 346 19.11 10.37 -24.20
CA LYS A 346 19.53 11.72 -24.59
C LYS A 346 20.61 11.75 -25.69
N ASN A 347 21.04 10.57 -26.15
CA ASN A 347 22.08 10.37 -27.17
C ASN A 347 21.54 9.99 -28.55
N VAL A 348 20.24 10.16 -28.81
CA VAL A 348 19.68 10.08 -30.17
C VAL A 348 19.22 11.47 -30.60
N LEU A 349 20.17 12.37 -30.82
CA LEU A 349 20.04 13.56 -31.67
C LEU A 349 21.33 13.78 -32.45
#